data_AF-A0A2U1JN79-F1
#
_entry.id   AF-A0A2U1JN79-F1
#
_cell.length_a   1.000
_cell.length_b   1.000
_cell.length_c   1.000
_cell.angle_alpha   90.00
_cell.angle_beta   90.00
_cell.angle_gamma   90.00
#
_symmetry.space_group_name_H-M   'P 1'
#
loop_
_entity.id
_entity.type
_entity.pdbx_description
1 polymer ?
#
loop_
_entity_poly.entity_id
_entity_poly.type
_entity_poly.pdbx_seq_one_letter_code
_entity_poly.pdbx_strand_id
1 'polypeptide(L)' 'MNSLSLKVDLNFQQLLDVVKQLSPSEKLKLNEAIWDNDTEIPMEHQQLVNDRIQKSKANPNRMLDWDEVSKKLVD' A
#
# COMPACT_ATOMS: atom_id res chain seq x y z
N MET A 1 0.64 -34.11 4.59
CA MET A 1 0.29 -33.00 3.67
C MET A 1 1.29 -33.07 2.53
N ASN A 2 0.84 -33.39 1.32
CA ASN A 2 1.73 -33.59 0.17
C ASN A 2 2.20 -32.22 -0.33
N SER A 3 3.48 -31.92 -0.15
CA SER A 3 4.14 -30.74 -0.69
C SER A 3 4.38 -30.94 -2.19
N LEU A 4 3.52 -30.33 -3.02
CA LEU A 4 3.75 -30.17 -4.45
C LEU A 4 4.89 -29.17 -4.65
N SER A 5 6.08 -29.66 -4.98
CA SER A 5 7.18 -28.82 -5.49
C SER A 5 6.93 -28.58 -6.98
N LEU A 6 6.19 -27.53 -7.30
CA LEU A 6 5.99 -27.08 -8.67
C LEU A 6 7.13 -26.10 -9.02
N LYS A 7 8.15 -26.59 -9.74
CA LYS A 7 9.08 -25.72 -10.47
C LYS A 7 8.38 -25.23 -11.72
N VAL A 8 7.56 -24.19 -11.59
CA VAL A 8 6.90 -23.57 -12.74
C VAL A 8 7.82 -22.48 -13.27
N ASP A 9 8.47 -22.75 -14.40
CA ASP A 9 9.16 -21.72 -15.18
C ASP A 9 8.10 -20.85 -15.89
N LEU A 10 7.47 -19.94 -15.14
CA LEU A 10 6.57 -18.94 -15.71
C LEU A 10 7.38 -17.72 -16.14
N ASN A 11 7.21 -17.30 -17.39
CA ASN A 11 7.63 -15.96 -17.77
C ASN A 11 6.65 -14.92 -17.21
N PHE A 12 7.09 -13.66 -17.14
CA PHE A 12 6.28 -12.57 -16.56
C PHE A 12 4.91 -12.40 -17.23
N GLN A 13 4.82 -12.63 -18.54
CA GLN A 13 3.57 -12.52 -19.28
C GLN A 13 2.56 -13.59 -18.85
N GLN A 14 3.03 -14.82 -18.65
CA GLN A 14 2.19 -15.92 -18.15
C GLN A 14 1.75 -15.67 -16.71
N LEU A 15 2.61 -15.11 -15.87
CA LEU A 15 2.25 -14.70 -14.51
C LEU A 15 1.12 -13.66 -14.53
N LEU A 16 1.23 -12.64 -15.37
CA LEU A 16 0.19 -11.61 -15.53
C LEU A 16 -1.15 -12.22 -15.95
N ASP A 17 -1.13 -13.19 -16.86
CA ASP A 17 -2.36 -13.81 -17.34
C ASP A 17 -3.02 -14.68 -16.27
N VAL A 18 -2.24 -15.34 -15.40
CA VAL A 18 -2.76 -16.02 -14.21
C VAL A 18 -3.39 -15.02 -13.24
N VAL A 19 -2.73 -13.90 -12.96
CA VAL A 19 -3.26 -12.85 -12.06
C VAL A 19 -4.57 -12.27 -12.60
N LYS A 20 -4.70 -12.09 -13.92
CA LYS A 20 -5.94 -11.59 -14.53
C LYS A 20 -7.13 -12.53 -14.32
N GLN A 21 -6.88 -13.84 -14.36
CA GLN A 21 -7.90 -14.89 -14.21
C GLN A 21 -8.37 -15.09 -12.77
N LEU A 22 -7.65 -14.56 -11.77
CA LEU A 22 -8.07 -14.62 -10.37
C LEU A 22 -9.41 -13.91 -10.15
N SER A 23 -10.20 -14.47 -9.25
CA SER A 23 -11.43 -13.83 -8.76
C SER A 23 -11.11 -12.56 -7.96
N PRO A 24 -12.07 -11.64 -7.77
CA PRO A 24 -11.85 -10.41 -7.00
C PRO A 24 -11.34 -10.66 -5.57
N SER A 25 -11.85 -11.70 -4.89
CA SER A 25 -11.42 -12.04 -3.53
C SER A 25 -10.01 -12.61 -3.47
N GLU A 26 -9.59 -13.37 -4.49
CA GLU A 26 -8.23 -13.88 -4.61
C GLU A 26 -7.23 -12.78 -4.95
N LYS A 27 -7.62 -11.80 -5.76
CA LYS A 27 -6.80 -10.61 -6.04
C LYS A 27 -6.53 -9.79 -4.77
N LEU A 28 -7.54 -9.65 -3.90
CA LEU A 28 -7.36 -8.97 -2.62
C LEU A 28 -6.36 -9.70 -1.72
N LYS A 29 -6.49 -11.04 -1.60
CA LYS A 29 -5.53 -11.86 -0.85
C LYS A 29 -4.11 -11.81 -1.42
N LEU A 30 -3.98 -11.82 -2.75
CA LEU A 30 -2.70 -11.67 -3.43
C LEU A 30 -2.10 -10.28 -3.14
N ASN A 31 -2.91 -9.23 -3.21
CA ASN A 31 -2.48 -7.88 -2.88
C ASN A 31 -2.01 -7.80 -1.43
N GLU A 32 -2.80 -8.29 -0.47
CA GLU A 32 -2.38 -8.40 0.92
C GLU A 32 -1.03 -9.12 1.02
N ALA A 33 -0.88 -10.32 0.45
CA ALA A 33 0.39 -11.06 0.49
C ALA A 33 1.59 -10.35 -0.17
N ILE A 34 1.38 -9.51 -1.19
CA ILE A 34 2.43 -8.70 -1.81
C ILE A 34 2.88 -7.56 -0.89
N TRP A 35 1.94 -6.96 -0.16
CA TRP A 35 2.18 -5.79 0.69
C TRP A 35 2.41 -6.15 2.18
N ASP A 36 2.24 -7.41 2.57
CA ASP A 36 2.35 -7.86 3.96
C ASP A 36 3.84 -7.95 4.38
N ASN A 37 4.32 -6.83 4.93
CA ASN A 37 5.44 -6.70 5.89
C ASN A 37 6.87 -6.42 5.42
N ASP A 38 7.20 -6.44 4.12
CA ASP A 38 8.57 -6.12 3.66
C ASP A 38 8.63 -5.17 2.45
N THR A 39 7.54 -4.44 2.17
CA THR A 39 7.62 -3.40 1.14
C THR A 39 8.44 -2.22 1.65
N GLU A 40 9.70 -2.14 1.22
CA GLU A 40 10.54 -0.98 1.44
C GLU A 40 9.84 0.27 0.91
N ILE A 41 9.47 1.18 1.80
CA ILE A 41 8.98 2.49 1.40
C ILE A 41 10.17 3.21 0.72
N PRO A 42 10.05 3.66 -0.53
CA PRO A 42 11.14 4.38 -1.20
C PRO A 42 11.62 5.56 -0.35
N MET A 43 12.95 5.79 -0.31
CA MET A 43 13.55 6.84 0.52
C MET A 43 12.93 8.22 0.26
N GLU A 44 12.57 8.52 -0.98
CA GLU A 44 11.93 9.78 -1.38
C GLU A 44 10.59 10.00 -0.66
N HIS A 45 9.78 8.94 -0.54
CA HIS A 45 8.51 9.01 0.18
C HIS A 45 8.72 9.13 1.69
N GLN A 46 9.74 8.45 2.24
CA GLN A 46 10.11 8.61 3.65
C GLN A 46 10.54 10.05 3.95
N GLN A 47 11.39 10.64 3.10
CA GLN A 47 11.84 12.03 3.22
C GLN A 47 10.67 13.00 3.16
N LEU A 48 9.74 12.81 2.22
CA LEU A 48 8.53 13.65 2.12
C LEU A 48 7.70 13.64 3.40
N VAL A 49 7.51 12.46 4.02
CA VAL A 49 6.78 12.34 5.28
C VAL A 49 7.55 13.00 6.42
N ASN A 50 8.86 12.74 6.52
CA ASN A 50 9.72 13.33 7.54
C ASN A 50 9.70 14.86 7.46
N ASP A 51 9.79 15.45 6.27
CA ASP A 51 9.69 16.89 6.06
C ASP A 51 8.36 17.47 6.54
N ARG A 52 7.25 16.76 6.29
CA ARG A 52 5.93 17.16 6.78
C ARG A 52 5.88 17.14 8.30
N ILE A 53 6.42 16.09 8.92
CA ILE A 53 6.50 15.97 10.38
C ILE A 53 7.33 17.13 10.97
N GLN A 54 8.49 17.45 10.39
CA GLN A 54 9.32 18.57 10.86
C GLN A 54 8.59 19.91 10.73
N LYS A 55 7.91 20.14 9.61
CA LYS A 55 7.10 21.36 9.40
C LYS A 55 5.96 21.49 10.40
N SER A 56 5.30 20.38 10.76
CA SER A 56 4.24 20.37 11.78
C SER A 56 4.79 20.56 13.18
N LYS A 57 5.96 20.01 13.51
CA LYS A 57 6.63 20.24 14.80
C LYS A 57 7.05 21.71 14.97
N ALA A 58 7.58 22.33 13.91
CA ALA A 58 7.99 23.72 13.91
C ALA A 58 6.80 24.70 13.95
N ASN A 59 5.65 24.31 13.36
CA ASN A 59 4.43 25.08 13.40
C ASN A 59 3.21 24.17 13.63
N PRO A 60 2.84 23.88 14.89
CA PRO A 60 1.71 23.01 15.21
C PRO A 60 0.37 23.49 14.64
N ASN A 61 0.19 24.81 14.51
CA ASN A 61 -1.02 25.43 13.94
C ASN A 61 -1.17 25.18 12.43
N ARG A 62 -0.17 24.56 11.78
CA ARG A 62 -0.25 24.13 10.38
C ARG A 62 -1.17 22.93 10.20
N MET A 63 -1.31 22.08 11.20
CA MET A 63 -2.23 20.95 11.13
C MET A 63 -3.65 21.45 11.31
N LEU A 64 -4.51 21.15 10.34
CA LEU A 64 -5.92 21.44 10.45
C LEU A 64 -6.55 20.54 11.52
N ASP A 65 -7.42 21.11 12.33
CA ASP A 65 -8.27 20.34 13.23
C ASP A 65 -9.33 19.61 12.40
N TRP A 66 -9.27 18.28 12.44
CA TRP A 66 -10.20 17.44 11.71
C TRP A 66 -11.65 17.60 12.19
N ASP A 67 -11.87 17.85 13.47
CA ASP A 67 -13.20 18.08 14.04
C ASP A 67 -13.78 19.42 13.60
N GLU A 68 -12.93 20.40 13.26
CA GLU A 68 -13.35 21.68 12.67
C GLU A 68 -13.62 21.57 11.17
N VAL A 69 -12.72 20.91 10.44
CA VAL A 69 -12.82 20.79 8.97
C VAL A 69 -13.97 19.89 8.56
N SER A 70 -14.18 18.76 9.25
CA SER A 70 -15.23 17.79 8.90
C SER A 70 -16.64 18.40 8.92
N LYS A 71 -16.89 19.35 9.82
CA LYS A 71 -18.17 20.10 9.90
C LYS A 71 -18.45 20.94 8.65
N LYS A 72 -17.42 21.30 7.88
CA LYS A 72 -17.52 22.05 6.62
C LYS A 72 -17.65 21.14 5.39
N LEU A 73 -17.52 19.82 5.57
CA LEU A 73 -17.64 18.80 4.51
C LEU A 73 -19.06 18.22 4.41
N VAL A 74 -20.01 18.74 5.19
CA VAL A 74 -21.41 18.31 5.15
C VAL A 74 -22.08 18.97 3.94
N ASP A 75 -22.31 18.17 2.90
CA ASP A 75 -23.36 18.41 1.90
C ASP A 75 -24.74 18.01 2.46
#